data_AF-A0A1E7ETC0-F1
#
_entry.id   AF-A0A1E7ETC0-F1
#
_cell.length_a   1.000
_cell.length_b   1.000
_cell.length_c   1.000
_cell.angle_alpha   90.00
_cell.angle_beta   90.00
_cell.angle_gamma   90.00
#
_symmetry.space_group_name_H-M   'P 1'
#
loop_
_entity.id
_entity.type
_entity.pdbx_description
1 polymer ?
#
loop_
_entity_poly.entity_id
_entity_poly.type
_entity_poly.pdbx_seq_one_letter_code
_entity_poly.pdbx_strand_id
1 'polypeptide(L)'
;MEFPREEQHHHDVPSLTLAERRELRKQAQREAKKLKKVQREKQRIDNKRRLDHRPEVRMAALLEMAAVCASSDNKSTTQPNVNIITHDNGTPLVVSGGGEGIIEDNIVAADRVVSLVDRSLSLFSLPLLLVSYPPCSVLELDVSHNCLSELPGLDALKNLVSLNIRRNEFRILPSSLVQLLKLSRLNASRNQLRPSADLLVLLTQPPLPSLELLDLTFNKKLFTQSMLDLLTTALPTVAIEMTITSPPPSGAYVGESPGQRNPDLLRSQLEPYTTLQLRQRLIETFGYRPYNNYAGVPPESRATVMASLLQEYDKKKRGSKRKLLRSFGVPVPPTVMKGVLQELEAWSKRFDCQERPMIAASKYMILRSPTEVEEKITRLGSRRAQAAQKKFQQNFSLWQVAKQAMAFVDPDFAEAFTGLAVTQNFRGSPHIDTTNIGPFYGLSTGTFEDGTGGIRVELDPMTICEVNTKNRLGRVDGRYPHWVGPYDSDKTRYSLIFYLTEGVVQPKTTAVFGDIFDDK
;
A
#
# COMPACT_ATOMS: atom_id res chain seq x y z
N MET A 1 16.42 61.81 -28.13
CA MET A 1 15.37 61.46 -27.15
C MET A 1 15.94 61.75 -25.78
N GLU A 2 15.51 62.86 -25.19
CA GLU A 2 15.81 63.24 -23.81
C GLU A 2 15.20 62.22 -22.86
N PHE A 3 16.01 61.66 -21.96
CA PHE A 3 15.50 60.94 -20.79
C PHE A 3 15.30 61.97 -19.66
N PRO A 4 14.14 62.01 -18.99
CA PRO A 4 13.88 63.00 -17.94
C PRO A 4 14.74 62.69 -16.71
N ARG A 5 15.23 63.74 -16.05
CA ARG A 5 15.82 63.64 -14.71
C ARG A 5 14.71 63.21 -13.75
N GLU A 6 14.86 62.06 -13.11
CA GLU A 6 14.05 61.68 -11.95
C GLU A 6 14.28 62.71 -10.83
N GLU A 7 13.27 63.52 -10.56
CA GLU A 7 13.19 64.31 -9.34
C GLU A 7 13.14 63.34 -8.15
N GLN A 8 14.24 63.25 -7.41
CA GLN A 8 14.26 62.62 -6.11
C GLN A 8 13.38 63.43 -5.16
N HIS A 9 12.11 63.03 -5.05
CA HIS A 9 11.31 63.37 -3.88
C HIS A 9 11.98 62.75 -2.65
N HIS A 10 12.84 63.53 -1.98
CA HIS A 10 13.18 63.31 -0.60
C HIS A 10 11.89 63.41 0.21
N HIS A 11 11.24 62.27 0.44
CA HIS A 11 10.36 62.14 1.60
C HIS A 11 11.24 62.37 2.83
N ASP A 12 11.03 63.49 3.50
CA ASP A 12 11.51 63.76 4.85
C ASP A 12 11.04 62.63 5.77
N VAL A 13 11.87 61.60 5.92
CA VAL A 13 11.75 60.65 7.02
C VAL A 13 12.29 61.39 8.23
N PRO A 14 11.47 61.69 9.26
CA PRO A 14 11.92 62.46 10.41
C PRO A 14 13.15 61.79 11.01
N SER A 15 14.27 62.52 11.05
CA SER A 15 15.53 62.01 11.58
C SER A 15 15.39 61.78 13.07
N LEU A 16 15.30 60.51 13.49
CA LEU A 16 15.17 60.10 14.89
C LEU A 16 16.28 60.74 15.74
N THR A 17 15.88 61.45 16.78
CA THR A 17 16.75 62.08 17.77
C THR A 17 17.63 61.03 18.48
N LEU A 18 18.75 61.47 19.06
CA LEU A 18 19.67 60.59 19.79
C LEU A 18 18.98 59.88 20.98
N ALA A 19 17.95 60.50 21.55
CA ALA A 19 17.13 59.93 22.62
C ALA A 19 16.22 58.80 22.11
N GLU A 20 15.54 59.00 20.97
CA GLU A 20 14.68 57.99 20.34
C GLU A 20 15.48 56.76 19.90
N ARG A 21 16.68 56.95 19.34
CA ARG A 21 17.58 55.83 18.97
C ARG A 21 18.05 55.04 20.19
N ARG A 22 18.29 55.70 21.33
CA ARG A 22 18.65 55.03 22.60
C ARG A 22 17.49 54.23 23.16
N GLU A 23 16.27 54.75 23.07
CA GLU A 23 15.07 54.06 23.57
C GLU A 23 14.72 52.84 22.71
N LEU A 24 14.78 52.98 21.38
CA LEU A 24 14.63 51.85 20.44
C LEU A 24 15.66 50.74 20.70
N ARG A 25 16.92 51.09 20.96
CA ARG A 25 17.96 50.10 21.30
C ARG A 25 17.68 49.38 22.61
N LYS A 26 17.17 50.07 23.63
CA LYS A 26 16.75 49.46 24.89
C LYS A 26 15.52 48.55 24.70
N GLN A 27 14.57 48.96 23.88
CA GLN A 27 13.40 48.16 23.52
C GLN A 27 13.82 46.87 22.79
N ALA A 28 14.66 46.98 21.76
CA ALA A 28 15.21 45.83 21.05
C ALA A 28 16.00 44.88 21.96
N GLN A 29 16.78 45.41 22.91
CA GLN A 29 17.48 44.58 23.90
C GLN A 29 16.53 43.87 24.87
N ARG A 30 15.42 44.51 25.28
CA ARG A 30 14.38 43.89 26.10
C ARG A 30 13.66 42.78 25.34
N GLU A 31 13.32 43.01 24.08
CA GLU A 31 12.69 42.02 23.19
C GLU A 31 13.62 40.83 22.91
N ALA A 32 14.90 41.07 22.60
CA ALA A 32 15.88 40.02 22.41
C ALA A 32 16.09 39.15 23.68
N LYS A 33 16.06 39.75 24.87
CA LYS A 33 16.10 39.00 26.15
C LYS A 33 14.85 38.15 26.36
N LYS A 34 13.66 38.68 26.04
CA LYS A 34 12.40 37.92 26.10
C LYS A 34 12.43 36.73 25.12
N LEU A 35 12.88 36.95 23.89
CA LEU A 35 12.99 35.90 22.87
C LEU A 35 13.95 34.78 23.30
N LYS A 36 15.13 35.12 23.83
CA LYS A 36 16.08 34.12 24.36
C LYS A 36 15.50 33.31 25.52
N LYS A 37 14.68 33.94 26.37
CA LYS A 37 13.99 33.24 27.48
C LYS A 37 12.98 32.23 26.94
N VAL A 38 12.14 32.65 25.99
CA VAL A 38 11.17 31.77 25.31
C VAL A 38 11.88 30.60 24.62
N GLN A 39 12.99 30.85 23.92
CA GLN A 39 13.74 29.82 23.21
C GLN A 39 14.35 28.78 24.15
N ARG A 40 14.88 29.20 25.31
CA ARG A 40 15.37 28.27 26.36
C ARG A 40 14.24 27.40 26.91
N GLU A 41 13.07 27.99 27.11
CA GLU A 41 11.90 27.29 27.61
C GLU A 41 11.41 26.23 26.62
N LYS A 42 11.29 26.58 25.33
CA LYS A 42 10.98 25.63 24.26
C LYS A 42 11.98 24.47 24.22
N GLN A 43 13.27 24.76 24.35
CA GLN A 43 14.31 23.73 24.36
C GLN A 43 14.21 22.80 25.58
N ARG A 44 13.88 23.35 26.77
CA ARG A 44 13.64 22.55 27.99
C ARG A 44 12.49 21.56 27.78
N ILE A 45 11.39 22.03 27.21
CA ILE A 45 10.18 21.23 26.96
C ILE A 45 10.47 20.14 25.91
N ASP A 46 11.16 20.47 24.82
CA ASP A 46 11.52 19.48 23.79
C ASP A 46 12.47 18.41 24.34
N ASN A 47 13.45 18.79 25.18
CA ASN A 47 14.33 17.83 25.85
C ASN A 47 13.55 16.89 26.77
N LYS A 48 12.63 17.42 27.59
CA LYS A 48 11.76 16.60 28.45
C LYS A 48 10.93 15.62 27.63
N ARG A 49 10.35 16.08 26.53
CA ARG A 49 9.57 15.26 25.59
C ARG A 49 10.41 14.16 24.93
N ARG A 50 11.67 14.41 24.61
CA ARG A 50 12.57 13.41 24.00
C ARG A 50 13.04 12.35 24.98
N LEU A 51 13.21 12.71 26.25
CA LEU A 51 13.72 11.82 27.31
C LEU A 51 12.63 10.93 27.92
N ASP A 52 11.37 11.39 27.95
CA ASP A 52 10.25 10.65 28.53
C ASP A 52 9.30 10.14 27.44
N HIS A 53 9.19 8.82 27.34
CA HIS A 53 8.37 8.15 26.35
C HIS A 53 6.93 7.91 26.80
N ARG A 54 6.57 8.25 28.05
CA ARG A 54 5.18 8.11 28.54
C ARG A 54 4.26 9.07 27.80
N PRO A 55 3.13 8.60 27.24
CA PRO A 55 2.34 9.40 26.33
C PRO A 55 1.67 10.60 27.02
N GLU A 56 1.33 10.51 28.31
CA GLU A 56 0.77 11.61 29.10
C GLU A 56 1.79 12.75 29.24
N VAL A 57 3.07 12.41 29.48
CA VAL A 57 4.15 13.39 29.64
C VAL A 57 4.43 14.09 28.31
N ARG A 58 4.38 13.34 27.20
CA ARG A 58 4.54 13.90 25.87
C ARG A 58 3.39 14.85 25.52
N MET A 59 2.15 14.45 25.75
CA MET A 59 0.98 15.32 25.54
C MET A 59 1.06 16.57 26.40
N ALA A 60 1.38 16.43 27.70
CA ALA A 60 1.56 17.57 28.59
C ALA A 60 2.65 18.52 28.08
N ALA A 61 3.77 17.98 27.57
CA ALA A 61 4.83 18.79 26.98
C ALA A 61 4.39 19.51 25.68
N LEU A 62 3.53 18.90 24.86
CA LEU A 62 2.96 19.59 23.68
C LEU A 62 2.06 20.76 24.08
N LEU A 63 1.22 20.56 25.09
CA LEU A 63 0.34 21.61 25.63
C LEU A 63 1.16 22.74 26.28
N GLU A 64 2.20 22.38 27.04
CA GLU A 64 3.16 23.33 27.63
C GLU A 64 3.88 24.13 26.53
N MET A 65 4.32 23.46 25.45
CA MET A 65 4.95 24.11 24.29
C MET A 65 3.99 25.08 23.60
N ALA A 66 2.73 24.70 23.41
CA ALA A 66 1.71 25.53 22.78
C ALA A 66 1.44 26.81 23.59
N ALA A 67 1.31 26.69 24.92
CA ALA A 67 1.15 27.83 25.82
C ALA A 67 2.36 28.79 25.79
N VAL A 68 3.59 28.25 25.73
CA VAL A 68 4.81 29.06 25.60
C VAL A 68 4.83 29.85 24.28
N CYS A 69 4.37 29.25 23.18
CA CYS A 69 4.24 29.94 21.89
C CYS A 69 3.16 31.04 21.92
N ALA A 70 2.00 30.79 22.51
CA ALA A 70 0.91 31.78 22.60
C ALA A 70 1.33 33.02 23.42
N SER A 71 2.15 32.84 24.47
CA SER A 71 2.63 33.94 25.32
C SER A 71 3.61 34.91 24.65
N SER A 72 4.20 34.55 23.49
CA SER A 72 5.15 35.41 22.77
C SER A 72 4.52 36.32 21.72
N ASP A 73 3.26 36.08 21.33
CA ASP A 73 2.63 36.71 20.15
C ASP A 73 1.69 37.89 20.50
N ASN A 74 2.00 38.70 21.52
CA ASN A 74 1.18 39.85 21.87
C ASN A 74 1.71 41.18 21.27
N LYS A 75 0.98 41.65 20.23
CA LYS A 75 0.98 42.97 19.55
C LYS A 75 2.16 43.32 18.63
N SER A 76 2.11 42.80 17.41
CA SER A 76 2.49 43.54 16.20
C SER A 76 1.41 43.27 15.15
N THR A 77 0.69 44.32 14.77
CA THR A 77 -0.19 44.37 13.61
C THR A 77 0.62 44.10 12.35
N THR A 78 0.55 42.88 11.85
CA THR A 78 0.72 42.55 10.44
C THR A 78 -0.05 41.26 10.20
N GLN A 79 -1.05 41.37 9.33
CA GLN A 79 -1.83 40.37 8.60
C GLN A 79 -1.79 38.90 9.10
N PRO A 80 -2.95 38.24 9.22
CA PRO A 80 -2.96 36.80 9.44
C PRO A 80 -2.20 36.16 8.29
N ASN A 81 -1.14 35.41 8.59
CA ASN A 81 -0.62 34.40 7.69
C ASN A 81 -1.74 33.37 7.52
N VAL A 82 -2.62 33.65 6.56
CA VAL A 82 -3.43 32.65 5.91
C VAL A 82 -2.41 31.73 5.24
N ASN A 83 -2.13 30.59 5.86
CA ASN A 83 -1.63 29.46 5.09
C ASN A 83 -2.78 29.00 4.20
N ILE A 84 -2.89 29.66 3.05
CA ILE A 84 -3.65 29.19 1.91
C ILE A 84 -2.98 27.88 1.51
N ILE A 85 -3.58 26.75 1.89
CA ILE A 85 -3.39 25.53 1.12
C ILE A 85 -4.29 25.70 -0.10
N THR A 86 -3.65 26.07 -1.20
CA THR A 86 -4.24 26.09 -2.53
C THR A 86 -4.67 24.67 -2.90
N HIS A 87 -5.95 24.46 -3.16
CA HIS A 87 -6.37 23.37 -4.05
C HIS A 87 -6.17 23.86 -5.49
N ASP A 88 -5.31 23.19 -6.24
CA ASP A 88 -5.28 23.28 -7.69
C ASP A 88 -6.59 22.71 -8.23
N ASN A 89 -7.54 23.61 -8.54
CA ASN A 89 -8.27 23.65 -9.80
C ASN A 89 -9.16 24.89 -9.78
N GLY A 90 -8.83 25.85 -10.65
CA GLY A 90 -9.45 27.17 -10.68
C GLY A 90 -10.95 27.12 -10.94
N THR A 91 -11.73 27.68 -10.01
CA THR A 91 -12.89 28.56 -10.24
C THR A 91 -13.37 29.09 -8.87
N PRO A 92 -13.43 30.41 -8.63
CA PRO A 92 -13.94 30.93 -7.36
C PRO A 92 -15.48 30.95 -7.38
N LEU A 93 -16.11 30.19 -6.48
CA LEU A 93 -17.55 30.32 -6.23
C LEU A 93 -17.79 31.37 -5.13
N VAL A 94 -18.42 32.45 -5.56
CA VAL A 94 -18.92 33.56 -4.74
C VAL A 94 -20.03 33.04 -3.82
N VAL A 95 -19.89 33.23 -2.50
CA VAL A 95 -21.02 33.14 -1.57
C VAL A 95 -21.42 34.58 -1.22
N SER A 96 -22.49 35.04 -1.87
CA SER A 96 -23.18 36.30 -1.57
C SER A 96 -23.81 36.24 -0.18
N GLY A 97 -23.62 37.31 0.59
CA GLY A 97 -24.10 37.43 1.96
C GLY A 97 -25.61 37.64 2.11
N GLY A 98 -26.07 37.51 3.35
CA GLY A 98 -27.36 37.97 3.83
C GLY A 98 -27.73 37.32 5.16
N GLY A 99 -27.82 38.11 6.23
CA GLY A 99 -28.41 37.69 7.50
C GLY A 99 -27.70 38.23 8.73
N GLU A 100 -27.99 39.48 9.08
CA GLU A 100 -27.67 40.07 10.38
C GLU A 100 -28.35 39.29 11.52
N GLY A 101 -27.59 39.00 12.58
CA GLY A 101 -28.08 38.33 13.78
C GLY A 101 -27.06 38.46 14.89
N ILE A 102 -27.25 39.47 15.72
CA ILE A 102 -26.43 39.82 16.88
C ILE A 102 -26.39 38.64 17.86
N ILE A 103 -25.20 38.11 18.13
CA ILE A 103 -24.86 37.49 19.43
C ILE A 103 -23.51 38.10 19.84
N GLU A 104 -23.59 39.22 20.55
CA GLU A 104 -22.51 39.68 21.41
C GLU A 104 -22.46 38.75 22.62
N ASP A 105 -21.50 37.82 22.61
CA ASP A 105 -20.96 37.26 23.84
C ASP A 105 -19.43 37.35 23.76
N ASN A 106 -18.88 38.06 24.74
CA ASN A 106 -17.45 38.29 24.95
C ASN A 106 -16.68 36.97 25.08
N ILE A 107 -16.28 36.36 23.96
CA ILE A 107 -15.26 35.32 23.96
C ILE A 107 -13.90 36.01 23.97
N VAL A 108 -13.37 36.19 25.18
CA VAL A 108 -11.98 36.56 25.47
C VAL A 108 -11.05 35.76 24.55
N ALA A 109 -10.05 36.43 23.96
CA ALA A 109 -9.07 35.89 23.00
C ALA A 109 -8.59 34.48 23.37
N ALA A 110 -9.25 33.48 22.80
CA ALA A 110 -9.04 32.07 23.02
C ALA A 110 -8.24 31.49 21.86
N ASP A 111 -7.34 30.57 22.17
CA ASP A 111 -6.68 29.71 21.18
C ASP A 111 -7.74 28.82 20.52
N ARG A 112 -8.26 29.28 19.38
CA ARG A 112 -9.29 28.60 18.59
C ARG A 112 -8.79 27.30 17.97
N VAL A 113 -7.48 27.15 17.82
CA VAL A 113 -6.83 26.03 17.14
C VAL A 113 -5.85 25.36 18.10
N VAL A 114 -6.03 24.07 18.35
CA VAL A 114 -5.12 23.24 19.14
C VAL A 114 -4.50 22.18 18.23
N SER A 115 -3.18 22.17 18.11
CA SER A 115 -2.44 21.16 17.34
C SER A 115 -1.46 20.40 18.23
N LEU A 116 -1.62 19.08 18.27
CA LEU A 116 -0.87 18.12 19.09
C LEU A 116 -0.18 17.09 18.20
N VAL A 117 0.66 17.55 17.28
CA VAL A 117 1.40 16.69 16.34
C VAL A 117 2.77 16.32 16.89
N ASP A 118 3.01 15.02 17.10
CA ASP A 118 4.24 14.51 17.72
C ASP A 118 4.85 13.28 17.02
N ARG A 119 4.10 12.62 16.13
CA ARG A 119 4.51 11.37 15.43
C ARG A 119 4.68 10.14 16.31
N SER A 120 4.56 10.30 17.62
CA SER A 120 4.66 9.21 18.60
C SER A 120 3.61 9.27 19.70
N LEU A 121 2.66 10.21 19.65
CA LEU A 121 1.61 10.27 20.65
C LEU A 121 0.65 9.09 20.48
N SER A 122 0.59 8.20 21.47
CA SER A 122 -0.26 7.00 21.44
C SER A 122 -1.49 7.09 22.36
N LEU A 123 -1.59 8.12 23.20
CA LEU A 123 -2.74 8.36 24.07
C LEU A 123 -3.15 9.83 24.01
N PHE A 124 -4.46 10.08 23.98
CA PHE A 124 -5.05 11.39 24.15
C PHE A 124 -5.78 11.46 25.49
N SER A 125 -5.53 12.52 26.25
CA SER A 125 -6.18 12.77 27.54
C SER A 125 -6.91 14.10 27.50
N LEU A 126 -8.25 14.04 27.43
CA LEU A 126 -9.10 15.21 27.56
C LEU A 126 -8.80 15.98 28.87
N PRO A 127 -8.68 15.35 30.06
CA PRO A 127 -8.34 16.08 31.28
C PRO A 127 -7.07 16.93 31.14
N LEU A 128 -6.01 16.43 30.48
CA LEU A 128 -4.79 17.21 30.24
C LEU A 128 -5.05 18.39 29.31
N LEU A 129 -5.82 18.19 28.24
CA LEU A 129 -6.19 19.27 27.33
C LEU A 129 -6.94 20.39 28.08
N LEU A 130 -7.89 20.02 28.93
CA LEU A 130 -8.74 20.95 29.67
C LEU A 130 -8.02 21.75 30.76
N VAL A 131 -6.82 21.33 31.17
CA VAL A 131 -5.95 22.14 32.05
C VAL A 131 -5.52 23.43 31.35
N SER A 132 -5.29 23.38 30.04
CA SER A 132 -4.76 24.51 29.26
C SER A 132 -5.83 25.21 28.43
N TYR A 133 -6.88 24.49 28.02
CA TYR A 133 -7.89 24.98 27.09
C TYR A 133 -9.30 24.71 27.62
N PRO A 134 -10.10 25.75 27.91
CA PRO A 134 -11.52 25.56 28.26
C PRO A 134 -12.28 24.83 27.13
N PRO A 135 -13.25 23.94 27.44
CA PRO A 135 -13.93 23.16 26.40
C PRO A 135 -14.60 24.03 25.32
N CYS A 136 -15.14 25.19 25.72
CA CYS A 136 -15.82 26.13 24.81
C CYS A 136 -14.86 26.90 23.90
N SER A 137 -13.55 26.89 24.18
CA SER A 137 -12.55 27.70 23.48
C SER A 137 -11.97 27.03 22.24
N VAL A 138 -12.02 25.70 22.18
CA VAL A 138 -11.42 24.90 21.10
C VAL A 138 -12.40 24.79 19.93
N LEU A 139 -12.03 25.37 18.79
CA LEU A 139 -12.80 25.26 17.53
C LEU A 139 -12.17 24.27 16.56
N GLU A 140 -10.85 24.14 16.56
CA GLU A 140 -10.13 23.21 15.70
C GLU A 140 -9.17 22.36 16.54
N LEU A 141 -9.24 21.04 16.34
CA LEU A 141 -8.37 20.08 17.01
C LEU A 141 -7.62 19.26 15.96
N ASP A 142 -6.31 19.42 15.93
CA ASP A 142 -5.39 18.65 15.08
C ASP A 142 -4.55 17.72 15.93
N VAL A 143 -4.83 16.41 15.83
CA VAL A 143 -4.05 15.34 16.46
C VAL A 143 -3.45 14.42 15.39
N SER A 144 -3.23 14.95 14.19
CA SER A 144 -2.76 14.18 13.05
C SER A 144 -1.30 13.71 13.20
N HIS A 145 -0.91 12.74 12.36
CA HIS A 145 0.43 12.18 12.34
C HIS A 145 0.88 11.72 13.73
N ASN A 146 0.12 10.82 14.34
CA ASN A 146 0.40 10.24 15.66
C ASN A 146 0.12 8.73 15.64
N CYS A 147 0.11 8.09 16.79
CA CYS A 147 -0.15 6.65 16.98
C CYS A 147 -1.44 6.43 17.78
N LEU A 148 -2.42 7.34 17.69
CA LEU A 148 -3.67 7.25 18.44
C LEU A 148 -4.59 6.18 17.86
N SER A 149 -5.15 5.34 18.71
CA SER A 149 -6.21 4.39 18.33
C SER A 149 -7.61 4.81 18.79
N GLU A 150 -7.68 5.75 19.73
CA GLU A 150 -8.90 6.25 20.36
C GLU A 150 -8.79 7.75 20.66
N LEU A 151 -9.95 8.42 20.78
CA LEU A 151 -10.05 9.83 21.11
C LEU A 151 -11.24 10.06 22.07
N PRO A 152 -11.07 9.71 23.36
CA PRO A 152 -12.17 9.77 24.32
C PRO A 152 -12.53 11.20 24.71
N GLY A 153 -13.78 11.42 25.12
CA GLY A 153 -14.23 12.67 25.73
C GLY A 153 -14.46 13.84 24.76
N LEU A 154 -14.51 13.60 23.44
CA LEU A 154 -14.78 14.66 22.47
C LEU A 154 -16.11 15.38 22.71
N ASP A 155 -17.08 14.74 23.35
CA ASP A 155 -18.39 15.29 23.70
C ASP A 155 -18.32 16.57 24.57
N ALA A 156 -17.21 16.79 25.28
CA ALA A 156 -16.98 18.04 26.01
C ALA A 156 -16.72 19.24 25.08
N LEU A 157 -16.20 19.03 23.87
CA LEU A 157 -15.76 20.07 22.93
C LEU A 157 -16.92 20.50 22.00
N LYS A 158 -18.04 20.96 22.57
CA LYS A 158 -19.29 21.25 21.83
C LYS A 158 -19.17 22.32 20.74
N ASN A 159 -18.12 23.14 20.78
CA ASN A 159 -17.86 24.19 19.79
C ASN A 159 -16.91 23.76 18.66
N LEU A 160 -16.48 22.49 18.64
CA LEU A 160 -15.53 22.01 17.65
C LEU A 160 -16.14 22.06 16.23
N VAL A 161 -15.44 22.76 15.34
CA VAL A 161 -15.78 22.95 13.92
C VAL A 161 -14.93 22.06 13.02
N SER A 162 -13.67 21.82 13.40
CA SER A 162 -12.71 21.04 12.60
C SER A 162 -11.99 20.01 13.46
N LEU A 163 -12.00 18.75 13.02
CA LEU A 163 -11.27 17.66 13.65
C LEU A 163 -10.36 16.96 12.64
N ASN A 164 -9.07 16.95 12.91
CA ASN A 164 -8.07 16.25 12.10
C ASN A 164 -7.41 15.12 12.89
N ILE A 165 -7.78 13.88 12.57
CA ILE A 165 -7.20 12.64 13.12
C ILE A 165 -6.38 11.88 12.06
N ARG A 166 -5.98 12.55 10.97
CA ARG A 166 -5.24 11.97 9.87
C ARG A 166 -3.98 11.21 10.31
N ARG A 167 -3.70 10.07 9.68
CA ARG A 167 -2.45 9.29 9.88
C ARG A 167 -2.25 8.91 11.35
N ASN A 168 -3.21 8.14 11.86
CA ASN A 168 -3.24 7.52 13.18
C ASN A 168 -3.60 6.02 13.02
N GLU A 169 -4.02 5.35 14.10
CA GLU A 169 -4.34 3.91 14.13
C GLU A 169 -5.83 3.61 14.39
N PHE A 170 -6.71 4.58 14.15
CA PHE A 170 -8.15 4.41 14.39
C PHE A 170 -8.74 3.27 13.56
N ARG A 171 -9.39 2.32 14.23
CA ARG A 171 -10.16 1.23 13.58
C ARG A 171 -11.65 1.53 13.50
N ILE A 172 -12.12 2.39 14.41
CA ILE A 172 -13.46 2.95 14.50
C ILE A 172 -13.33 4.44 14.76
N LEU A 173 -14.32 5.23 14.34
CA LEU A 173 -14.41 6.63 14.73
C LEU A 173 -14.95 6.73 16.17
N PRO A 174 -14.61 7.80 16.92
CA PRO A 174 -15.12 8.00 18.27
C PRO A 174 -16.65 8.12 18.29
N SER A 175 -17.32 7.37 19.17
CA SER A 175 -18.79 7.40 19.27
C SER A 175 -19.34 8.76 19.69
N SER A 176 -18.54 9.58 20.37
CA SER A 176 -18.88 10.94 20.79
C SER A 176 -18.98 11.96 19.64
N LEU A 177 -18.61 11.60 18.41
CA LEU A 177 -18.73 12.50 17.25
C LEU A 177 -20.16 13.03 17.07
N VAL A 178 -21.20 12.20 17.31
CA VAL A 178 -22.62 12.59 17.15
C VAL A 178 -23.04 13.75 18.06
N GLN A 179 -22.26 14.05 19.11
CA GLN A 179 -22.52 15.15 20.03
C GLN A 179 -21.91 16.49 19.57
N LEU A 180 -21.07 16.46 18.53
CA LEU A 180 -20.38 17.63 17.99
C LEU A 180 -21.22 18.33 16.93
N LEU A 181 -22.27 19.02 17.37
CA LEU A 181 -23.27 19.62 16.48
C LEU A 181 -22.72 20.70 15.53
N LYS A 182 -21.54 21.29 15.81
CA LYS A 182 -20.91 22.32 14.97
C LYS A 182 -19.80 21.78 14.06
N LEU A 183 -19.52 20.47 14.09
CA LEU A 183 -18.42 19.89 13.32
C LEU A 183 -18.72 19.95 11.83
N SER A 184 -17.97 20.78 11.10
CA SER A 184 -18.06 20.94 9.64
C SER A 184 -17.01 20.13 8.89
N ARG A 185 -15.82 19.94 9.46
CA ARG A 185 -14.71 19.25 8.80
C ARG A 185 -14.19 18.09 9.64
N LEU A 186 -14.20 16.89 9.06
CA LEU A 186 -13.60 15.69 9.64
C LEU A 186 -12.58 15.09 8.67
N ASN A 187 -11.29 15.16 9.03
CA ASN A 187 -10.24 14.42 8.34
C ASN A 187 -9.86 13.16 9.14
N ALA A 188 -10.28 12.00 8.64
CA ALA A 188 -9.93 10.69 9.17
C ALA A 188 -9.09 9.84 8.19
N SER A 189 -8.40 10.50 7.26
CA SER A 189 -7.58 9.84 6.26
C SER A 189 -6.39 9.08 6.86
N ARG A 190 -5.90 8.06 6.13
CA ARG A 190 -4.73 7.25 6.51
C ARG A 190 -4.84 6.60 7.89
N ASN A 191 -6.02 6.07 8.21
CA ASN A 191 -6.28 5.27 9.41
C ASN A 191 -6.51 3.79 9.05
N GLN A 192 -7.03 3.00 10.00
CA GLN A 192 -7.35 1.58 9.84
C GLN A 192 -8.86 1.30 9.90
N LEU A 193 -9.68 2.30 9.54
CA LEU A 193 -11.14 2.22 9.62
C LEU A 193 -11.68 1.05 8.78
N ARG A 194 -12.77 0.46 9.26
CA ARG A 194 -13.42 -0.71 8.65
C ARG A 194 -14.90 -0.47 8.42
N PRO A 195 -15.49 -1.02 7.34
CA PRO A 195 -16.92 -0.98 7.15
C PRO A 195 -17.57 -1.78 8.29
N SER A 196 -18.45 -1.11 9.03
CA SER A 196 -19.20 -1.68 10.15
C SER A 196 -20.55 -0.97 10.24
N ALA A 197 -21.54 -1.64 10.84
CA ALA A 197 -22.83 -1.03 11.11
C ALA A 197 -22.67 0.21 11.99
N ASP A 198 -21.81 0.14 13.01
CA ASP A 198 -21.54 1.26 13.91
C ASP A 198 -20.96 2.47 13.19
N LEU A 199 -20.00 2.28 12.26
CA LEU A 199 -19.47 3.38 11.46
C LEU A 199 -20.55 4.05 10.61
N LEU A 200 -21.41 3.23 9.98
CA LEU A 200 -22.51 3.74 9.16
C LEU A 200 -23.53 4.50 10.00
N VAL A 201 -23.97 3.91 11.12
CA VAL A 201 -24.91 4.56 12.06
C VAL A 201 -24.31 5.86 12.57
N LEU A 202 -23.05 5.85 13.00
CA LEU A 202 -22.37 7.05 13.52
C LEU A 202 -22.33 8.21 12.51
N LEU A 203 -22.12 7.90 11.22
CA LEU A 203 -22.03 8.93 10.18
C LEU A 203 -23.41 9.35 9.65
N THR A 204 -24.41 8.48 9.70
CA THR A 204 -25.70 8.68 9.00
C THR A 204 -26.91 8.82 9.92
N GLN A 205 -26.83 8.47 11.21
CA GLN A 205 -27.96 8.38 12.13
C GLN A 205 -27.64 8.82 13.58
N PRO A 206 -28.11 10.01 14.03
CA PRO A 206 -28.48 11.14 13.18
C PRO A 206 -27.25 11.65 12.42
N PRO A 207 -27.40 12.19 11.20
CA PRO A 207 -26.28 12.76 10.47
C PRO A 207 -25.68 13.92 11.27
N LEU A 208 -24.36 14.09 11.19
CA LEU A 208 -23.66 15.24 11.74
C LEU A 208 -24.19 16.51 11.04
N PRO A 209 -24.93 17.40 11.73
CA PRO A 209 -25.83 18.35 11.07
C PRO A 209 -25.09 19.46 10.33
N SER A 210 -23.87 19.78 10.75
CA SER A 210 -23.03 20.81 10.13
C SER A 210 -21.91 20.24 9.26
N LEU A 211 -21.82 18.92 9.09
CA LEU A 211 -20.72 18.30 8.36
C LEU A 211 -20.78 18.72 6.88
N GLU A 212 -19.66 19.22 6.37
CA GLU A 212 -19.49 19.67 4.99
C GLU A 212 -18.38 18.88 4.30
N LEU A 213 -17.36 18.45 5.03
CA LEU A 213 -16.23 17.71 4.48
C LEU A 213 -15.91 16.48 5.34
N LEU A 214 -15.85 15.32 4.68
CA LEU A 214 -15.49 14.04 5.26
C LEU A 214 -14.39 13.37 4.44
N ASP A 215 -13.15 13.40 4.94
CA ASP A 215 -12.03 12.72 4.30
C ASP A 215 -11.74 11.37 4.97
N LEU A 216 -12.06 10.29 4.25
CA LEU A 216 -11.82 8.90 4.60
C LEU A 216 -10.74 8.25 3.71
N THR A 217 -10.01 9.04 2.93
CA THR A 217 -8.99 8.52 2.01
C THR A 217 -7.96 7.67 2.76
N PHE A 218 -7.38 6.68 2.07
CA PHE A 218 -6.33 5.82 2.61
C PHE A 218 -6.69 4.93 3.83
N ASN A 219 -7.96 4.69 4.15
CA ASN A 219 -8.45 3.62 5.02
C ASN A 219 -8.65 2.25 4.32
N LYS A 220 -7.63 1.36 4.36
CA LYS A 220 -7.52 0.14 3.53
C LYS A 220 -8.78 -0.73 3.39
N LYS A 221 -9.61 -0.81 4.43
CA LYS A 221 -10.79 -1.69 4.44
C LYS A 221 -12.09 -1.01 4.01
N LEU A 222 -12.12 0.32 3.89
CA LEU A 222 -13.29 1.10 3.47
C LEU A 222 -13.44 1.25 1.95
N PHE A 223 -12.42 0.89 1.16
CA PHE A 223 -12.25 1.29 -0.24
C PHE A 223 -13.16 0.61 -1.30
N THR A 224 -14.47 0.55 -1.08
CA THR A 224 -15.42 0.02 -2.07
C THR A 224 -16.31 1.12 -2.63
N GLN A 225 -16.60 1.07 -3.94
CA GLN A 225 -17.54 2.00 -4.59
C GLN A 225 -18.91 1.94 -3.90
N SER A 226 -19.38 0.74 -3.54
CA SER A 226 -20.63 0.55 -2.80
C SER A 226 -20.70 1.32 -1.48
N MET A 227 -19.58 1.43 -0.76
CA MET A 227 -19.53 2.17 0.50
C MET A 227 -19.60 3.68 0.23
N LEU A 228 -18.93 4.16 -0.82
CA LEU A 228 -19.02 5.56 -1.23
C LEU A 228 -20.45 5.89 -1.66
N ASP A 229 -21.08 5.05 -2.49
CA ASP A 229 -22.45 5.26 -2.97
C ASP A 229 -23.45 5.34 -1.80
N LEU A 230 -23.30 4.43 -0.81
CA LEU A 230 -24.11 4.45 0.40
C LEU A 230 -23.93 5.75 1.18
N LEU A 231 -22.68 6.14 1.45
CA LEU A 231 -22.39 7.37 2.20
C LEU A 231 -22.88 8.62 1.45
N THR A 232 -22.64 8.72 0.14
CA THR A 232 -23.11 9.84 -0.70
C THR A 232 -24.64 9.92 -0.72
N THR A 233 -25.32 8.77 -0.74
CA THR A 233 -26.80 8.73 -0.67
C THR A 233 -27.30 9.20 0.69
N ALA A 234 -26.63 8.80 1.77
CA ALA A 234 -27.02 9.16 3.14
C ALA A 234 -26.62 10.59 3.52
N LEU A 235 -25.59 11.16 2.90
CA LEU A 235 -24.99 12.46 3.20
C LEU A 235 -24.84 13.31 1.91
N PRO A 236 -25.95 13.71 1.27
CA PRO A 236 -25.91 14.31 -0.07
C PRO A 236 -25.27 15.71 -0.12
N THR A 237 -25.21 16.41 1.01
CA THR A 237 -24.63 17.76 1.13
C THR A 237 -23.17 17.75 1.55
N VAL A 238 -22.60 16.57 1.87
CA VAL A 238 -21.24 16.43 2.39
C VAL A 238 -20.29 16.11 1.24
N ALA A 239 -19.19 16.85 1.12
CA ALA A 239 -18.07 16.49 0.28
C ALA A 239 -17.32 15.31 0.89
N ILE A 240 -17.51 14.11 0.31
CA ILE A 240 -16.88 12.87 0.79
C ILE A 240 -15.67 12.54 -0.07
N GLU A 241 -14.50 12.52 0.55
CA GLU A 241 -13.27 12.02 -0.08
C GLU A 241 -13.01 10.59 0.40
N MET A 242 -12.98 9.63 -0.52
CA MET A 242 -12.67 8.24 -0.19
C MET A 242 -11.81 7.60 -1.28
N THR A 243 -10.80 6.84 -0.87
CA THR A 243 -10.01 6.06 -1.84
C THR A 243 -10.84 4.84 -2.26
N ILE A 244 -11.00 4.62 -3.56
CA ILE A 244 -11.74 3.47 -4.09
C ILE A 244 -10.75 2.51 -4.74
N THR A 245 -10.78 1.26 -4.33
CA THR A 245 -9.92 0.20 -4.89
C THR A 245 -10.71 -1.00 -5.39
N SER A 246 -12.03 -1.01 -5.15
CA SER A 246 -12.96 -2.05 -5.58
C SER A 246 -14.29 -1.44 -6.08
N PRO A 247 -14.75 -1.74 -7.31
CA PRO A 247 -13.99 -2.46 -8.33
C PRO A 247 -12.71 -1.67 -8.67
N PRO A 248 -11.64 -2.37 -9.05
CA PRO A 248 -10.42 -1.68 -9.45
C PRO A 248 -10.72 -0.78 -10.66
N PRO A 249 -10.11 0.40 -10.76
CA PRO A 249 -10.38 1.32 -11.86
C PRO A 249 -10.01 0.66 -13.20
N SER A 250 -10.68 1.09 -14.27
CA SER A 250 -10.41 0.57 -15.62
C SER A 250 -8.91 0.59 -15.93
N GLY A 251 -8.40 -0.51 -16.50
CA GLY A 251 -6.98 -0.69 -16.84
C GLY A 251 -6.05 -1.11 -15.67
N ALA A 252 -6.53 -1.15 -14.43
CA ALA A 252 -5.70 -1.54 -13.28
C ALA A 252 -5.22 -3.01 -13.32
N TYR A 253 -6.03 -3.91 -13.86
CA TYR A 253 -5.71 -5.34 -14.01
C TYR A 253 -6.11 -5.86 -15.40
N VAL A 254 -5.38 -6.85 -15.90
CA VAL A 254 -5.71 -7.63 -17.10
C VAL A 254 -6.54 -8.83 -16.69
N GLY A 255 -7.81 -8.81 -17.10
CA GLY A 255 -8.79 -9.85 -16.79
C GLY A 255 -9.07 -9.98 -15.29
N GLU A 256 -9.92 -10.95 -14.96
CA GLU A 256 -10.31 -11.26 -13.57
C GLU A 256 -9.32 -12.22 -12.89
N SER A 257 -8.52 -12.94 -13.68
CA SER A 257 -7.64 -13.99 -13.16
C SER A 257 -6.36 -14.18 -13.97
N PRO A 258 -5.32 -14.82 -13.38
CA PRO A 258 -4.09 -15.16 -14.09
C PRO A 258 -4.27 -16.01 -15.34
N GLY A 259 -5.36 -16.78 -15.48
CA GLY A 259 -5.66 -17.57 -16.68
C GLY A 259 -6.07 -16.75 -17.90
N GLN A 260 -6.55 -15.51 -17.72
CA GLN A 260 -6.97 -14.62 -18.81
C GLN A 260 -5.82 -13.74 -19.33
N ARG A 261 -4.65 -13.82 -18.70
CA ARG A 261 -3.49 -13.01 -19.04
C ARG A 261 -2.78 -13.60 -20.26
N ASN A 262 -2.58 -12.80 -21.30
CA ASN A 262 -1.74 -13.20 -22.44
C ASN A 262 -0.25 -13.10 -22.04
N PRO A 263 0.50 -14.21 -21.90
CA PRO A 263 1.91 -14.21 -21.49
C PRO A 263 2.84 -13.45 -22.41
N ASP A 264 2.48 -13.26 -23.68
CA ASP A 264 3.37 -12.62 -24.66
C ASP A 264 3.34 -11.09 -24.58
N LEU A 265 2.38 -10.53 -23.85
CA LEU A 265 2.28 -9.10 -23.61
C LEU A 265 3.04 -8.71 -22.34
N LEU A 266 3.93 -7.72 -22.44
CA LEU A 266 4.63 -7.14 -21.30
C LEU A 266 3.67 -6.69 -20.18
N ARG A 267 2.52 -6.11 -20.55
CA ARG A 267 1.43 -5.72 -19.64
C ARG A 267 1.02 -6.86 -18.72
N SER A 268 0.86 -8.07 -19.26
CA SER A 268 0.47 -9.27 -18.50
C SER A 268 1.62 -9.82 -17.68
N GLN A 269 2.85 -9.75 -18.21
CA GLN A 269 4.05 -10.22 -17.52
C GLN A 269 4.37 -9.40 -16.26
N LEU A 270 3.98 -8.12 -16.24
CA LEU A 270 4.14 -7.22 -15.09
C LEU A 270 3.00 -7.34 -14.06
N GLU A 271 1.88 -7.98 -14.38
CA GLU A 271 0.75 -8.16 -13.46
C GLU A 271 1.08 -8.76 -12.09
N PRO A 272 1.99 -9.75 -11.99
CA PRO A 272 2.31 -10.38 -10.71
C PRO A 272 2.86 -9.40 -9.66
N TYR A 273 3.43 -8.28 -10.09
CA TYR A 273 3.98 -7.28 -9.20
C TYR A 273 2.90 -6.47 -8.49
N THR A 274 3.15 -6.18 -7.21
CA THR A 274 2.37 -5.20 -6.46
C THR A 274 2.61 -3.78 -7.00
N THR A 275 1.67 -2.87 -6.78
CA THR A 275 1.82 -1.47 -7.21
C THR A 275 3.08 -0.81 -6.62
N LEU A 276 3.51 -1.21 -5.41
CA LEU A 276 4.75 -0.73 -4.82
C LEU A 276 5.98 -1.18 -5.63
N GLN A 277 6.05 -2.47 -5.98
CA GLN A 277 7.14 -3.01 -6.78
C GLN A 277 7.17 -2.41 -8.20
N LEU A 278 6.01 -2.16 -8.79
CA LEU A 278 5.92 -1.47 -10.09
C LEU A 278 6.47 -0.04 -10.02
N ARG A 279 6.14 0.71 -8.95
CA ARG A 279 6.71 2.05 -8.72
C ARG A 279 8.21 2.01 -8.48
N GLN A 280 8.70 1.06 -7.69
CA GLN A 280 10.13 0.86 -7.48
C GLN A 280 10.84 0.59 -8.80
N ARG A 281 10.26 -0.27 -9.66
CA ARG A 281 10.78 -0.52 -11.01
C ARG A 281 10.85 0.75 -11.86
N LEU A 282 9.82 1.61 -11.87
CA LEU A 282 9.87 2.90 -12.58
C LEU A 282 11.08 3.73 -12.16
N ILE A 283 11.30 3.84 -10.86
CA ILE A 283 12.38 4.65 -10.29
C ILE A 283 13.75 4.03 -10.58
N GLU A 284 13.92 2.75 -10.26
CA GLU A 284 15.22 2.09 -10.29
C GLU A 284 15.68 1.76 -11.71
N THR A 285 14.76 1.39 -12.60
CA THR A 285 15.09 0.96 -13.96
C THR A 285 15.11 2.11 -14.96
N PHE A 286 14.24 3.10 -14.77
CA PHE A 286 14.02 4.19 -15.73
C PHE A 286 14.34 5.57 -15.18
N GLY A 287 14.66 5.70 -13.87
CA GLY A 287 14.89 7.00 -13.25
C GLY A 287 13.63 7.85 -13.11
N TYR A 288 12.45 7.29 -13.44
CA TYR A 288 11.19 8.01 -13.41
C TYR A 288 10.71 8.12 -11.96
N ARG A 289 10.60 9.34 -11.45
CA ARG A 289 10.06 9.63 -10.12
C ARG A 289 8.65 10.18 -10.24
N PRO A 290 7.60 9.33 -10.16
CA PRO A 290 6.22 9.76 -10.36
C PRO A 290 5.66 10.67 -9.27
N TYR A 291 6.37 10.90 -8.17
CA TYR A 291 5.84 11.67 -7.04
C TYR A 291 6.87 12.60 -6.43
N ASN A 292 6.42 13.83 -6.14
CA ASN A 292 7.11 14.78 -5.29
C ASN A 292 6.68 14.47 -3.84
N ASN A 293 7.61 14.21 -2.93
CA ASN A 293 7.31 13.87 -1.52
C ASN A 293 6.71 15.03 -0.70
N TYR A 294 6.30 16.12 -1.36
CA TYR A 294 5.70 17.29 -0.73
C TYR A 294 4.19 17.11 -0.51
N ALA A 295 3.76 17.53 0.68
CA ALA A 295 2.42 17.61 1.24
C ALA A 295 1.22 17.24 0.33
N GLY A 296 0.53 16.14 0.67
CA GLY A 296 -0.91 15.99 0.36
C GLY A 296 -1.28 15.15 -0.87
N VAL A 297 -0.44 15.07 -1.91
CA VAL A 297 -0.84 14.38 -3.15
C VAL A 297 -0.90 12.85 -2.99
N PRO A 298 -2.00 12.19 -3.39
CA PRO A 298 -2.11 10.74 -3.44
C PRO A 298 -1.02 10.09 -4.30
N PRO A 299 -0.48 8.92 -3.91
CA PRO A 299 0.35 8.16 -4.82
C PRO A 299 -0.49 7.68 -6.02
N GLU A 300 0.09 7.74 -7.22
CA GLU A 300 -0.57 7.39 -8.49
C GLU A 300 -1.30 6.04 -8.46
N SER A 301 -2.41 5.94 -9.18
CA SER A 301 -3.17 4.69 -9.29
C SER A 301 -2.32 3.56 -9.91
N ARG A 302 -2.71 2.30 -9.69
CA ARG A 302 -2.04 1.15 -10.35
C ARG A 302 -2.10 1.27 -11.87
N ALA A 303 -3.24 1.71 -12.42
CA ALA A 303 -3.43 1.86 -13.86
C ALA A 303 -2.44 2.88 -14.44
N THR A 304 -2.29 4.03 -13.77
CA THR A 304 -1.32 5.08 -14.14
C THR A 304 0.12 4.57 -14.09
N VAL A 305 0.51 3.94 -12.97
CA VAL A 305 1.86 3.37 -12.81
C VAL A 305 2.17 2.34 -13.90
N MET A 306 1.20 1.48 -14.25
CA MET A 306 1.36 0.46 -15.28
C MET A 306 1.49 1.08 -16.68
N ALA A 307 0.69 2.10 -16.99
CA ALA A 307 0.78 2.83 -18.25
C ALA A 307 2.15 3.51 -18.41
N SER A 308 2.63 4.20 -17.37
CA SER A 308 3.96 4.81 -17.36
C SER A 308 5.06 3.78 -17.57
N LEU A 309 4.97 2.60 -16.94
CA LEU A 309 5.95 1.53 -17.16
C LEU A 309 6.01 1.12 -18.63
N LEU A 310 4.85 0.79 -19.22
CA LEU A 310 4.81 0.35 -20.62
C LEU A 310 5.40 1.41 -21.56
N GLN A 311 5.08 2.68 -21.33
CA GLN A 311 5.65 3.79 -22.09
C GLN A 311 7.18 3.86 -21.96
N GLU A 312 7.72 3.71 -20.75
CA GLU A 312 9.17 3.71 -20.52
C GLU A 312 9.88 2.51 -21.16
N TYR A 313 9.23 1.34 -21.17
CA TYR A 313 9.73 0.17 -21.91
C TYR A 313 9.76 0.42 -23.42
N ASP A 314 8.72 1.04 -23.99
CA ASP A 314 8.65 1.36 -25.43
C ASP A 314 9.73 2.38 -25.85
N LYS A 315 10.11 3.31 -24.97
CA LYS A 315 11.16 4.31 -25.24
C LYS A 315 12.56 3.69 -25.41
N LYS A 316 12.86 2.57 -24.74
CA LYS A 316 14.17 1.93 -24.91
C LYS A 316 14.21 1.22 -26.27
N LYS A 317 15.24 1.52 -27.09
CA LYS A 317 15.47 1.11 -28.51
C LYS A 317 15.44 -0.39 -28.85
N ARG A 318 14.83 -1.26 -28.04
CA ARG A 318 14.58 -2.69 -28.31
C ARG A 318 13.08 -3.04 -28.47
N GLY A 319 12.18 -2.04 -28.40
CA GLY A 319 10.73 -2.27 -28.43
C GLY A 319 10.23 -2.95 -27.14
N SER A 320 8.91 -3.11 -27.01
CA SER A 320 8.23 -3.73 -25.85
C SER A 320 8.66 -5.16 -25.48
N LYS A 321 9.60 -5.77 -26.23
CA LYS A 321 10.04 -7.16 -26.04
C LYS A 321 11.36 -7.22 -25.28
N ARG A 322 11.30 -7.87 -24.12
CA ARG A 322 12.46 -8.19 -23.28
C ARG A 322 13.39 -9.19 -23.98
N LYS A 323 14.69 -9.14 -23.67
CA LYS A 323 15.66 -10.10 -24.17
C LYS A 323 15.29 -11.49 -23.66
N LEU A 324 15.18 -12.46 -24.57
CA LEU A 324 14.96 -13.87 -24.24
C LEU A 324 16.31 -14.60 -24.22
N LEU A 325 16.60 -15.26 -23.11
CA LEU A 325 17.71 -16.19 -22.95
C LEU A 325 17.16 -17.61 -22.78
N ARG A 326 18.01 -18.61 -22.94
CA ARG A 326 17.63 -20.02 -22.77
C ARG A 326 18.47 -20.72 -21.73
N SER A 327 17.86 -21.65 -21.02
CA SER A 327 18.54 -22.60 -20.14
C SER A 327 17.90 -23.98 -20.31
N PHE A 328 18.61 -25.03 -19.94
CA PHE A 328 18.14 -26.40 -20.08
C PHE A 328 18.10 -27.05 -18.71
N GLY A 329 16.97 -27.67 -18.39
CA GLY A 329 16.91 -28.54 -17.22
C GLY A 329 17.77 -29.78 -17.39
N VAL A 330 18.00 -30.49 -16.29
CA VAL A 330 18.78 -31.72 -16.29
C VAL A 330 17.94 -32.86 -16.91
N PRO A 331 18.43 -33.59 -17.92
CA PRO A 331 17.70 -34.68 -18.55
C PRO A 331 17.34 -35.79 -17.55
N VAL A 332 16.08 -36.22 -17.58
CA VAL A 332 15.63 -37.40 -16.82
C VAL A 332 15.77 -38.64 -17.72
N PRO A 333 16.25 -39.80 -17.20
CA PRO A 333 16.44 -40.99 -18.02
C PRO A 333 15.17 -41.40 -18.80
N PRO A 334 15.28 -41.78 -20.09
CA PRO A 334 14.13 -42.14 -20.92
C PRO A 334 13.24 -43.25 -20.35
N THR A 335 13.84 -44.21 -19.63
CA THR A 335 13.14 -45.30 -18.95
C THR A 335 12.19 -44.77 -17.87
N VAL A 336 12.64 -43.81 -17.07
CA VAL A 336 11.84 -43.15 -16.03
C VAL A 336 10.78 -42.26 -16.67
N MET A 337 11.14 -41.50 -17.71
CA MET A 337 10.19 -40.64 -18.42
C MET A 337 9.05 -41.41 -19.07
N LYS A 338 9.30 -42.64 -19.56
CA LYS A 338 8.25 -43.52 -20.06
C LYS A 338 7.23 -43.86 -18.96
N GLY A 339 7.70 -44.19 -17.75
CA GLY A 339 6.83 -44.45 -16.59
C GLY A 339 6.04 -43.21 -16.16
N VAL A 340 6.70 -42.05 -16.12
CA VAL A 340 6.04 -40.77 -15.82
C VAL A 340 4.93 -40.45 -16.82
N LEU A 341 5.19 -40.59 -18.13
CA LEU A 341 4.19 -40.34 -19.17
C LEU A 341 2.99 -41.30 -19.05
N GLN A 342 3.23 -42.59 -18.81
CA GLN A 342 2.17 -43.59 -18.63
C GLN A 342 1.24 -43.23 -17.46
N GLU A 343 1.82 -42.86 -16.30
CA GLU A 343 1.03 -42.44 -15.13
C GLU A 343 0.27 -41.13 -15.37
N LEU A 344 0.85 -40.17 -16.11
CA LEU A 344 0.19 -38.91 -16.47
C LEU A 344 -0.98 -39.13 -17.44
N GLU A 345 -0.83 -40.01 -18.42
CA GLU A 345 -1.92 -40.38 -19.33
C GLU A 345 -3.05 -41.12 -18.61
N ALA A 346 -2.70 -42.03 -17.70
CA ALA A 346 -3.67 -42.72 -16.85
C ALA A 346 -4.40 -41.75 -15.90
N TRP A 347 -3.65 -40.84 -15.26
CA TRP A 347 -4.21 -39.76 -14.44
C TRP A 347 -5.16 -38.87 -15.24
N SER A 348 -4.74 -38.46 -16.44
CA SER A 348 -5.54 -37.62 -17.32
C SER A 348 -6.86 -38.28 -17.68
N LYS A 349 -6.91 -39.60 -17.91
CA LYS A 349 -8.16 -40.30 -18.23
C LYS A 349 -9.14 -40.40 -17.05
N ARG A 350 -8.65 -40.43 -15.80
CA ARG A 350 -9.49 -40.65 -14.60
C ARG A 350 -9.88 -39.38 -13.84
N PHE A 351 -9.20 -38.27 -14.10
CA PHE A 351 -9.33 -37.04 -13.29
C PHE A 351 -10.06 -35.96 -14.08
N ASP A 352 -11.34 -35.68 -13.79
CA ASP A 352 -12.15 -34.76 -14.60
C ASP A 352 -12.41 -33.39 -13.95
N CYS A 353 -11.84 -33.12 -12.77
CA CYS A 353 -11.99 -31.83 -12.10
C CYS A 353 -10.78 -30.91 -12.34
N GLN A 354 -11.02 -29.59 -12.33
CA GLN A 354 -9.97 -28.57 -12.35
C GLN A 354 -9.93 -27.92 -10.97
N GLU A 355 -8.92 -28.23 -10.13
CA GLU A 355 -8.83 -27.67 -8.77
C GLU A 355 -8.57 -26.15 -8.75
N ARG A 356 -8.16 -25.59 -9.91
CA ARG A 356 -7.94 -24.15 -10.11
C ARG A 356 -8.65 -23.64 -11.38
N PRO A 357 -9.97 -23.38 -11.33
CA PRO A 357 -10.76 -22.98 -12.51
C PRO A 357 -10.33 -21.64 -13.12
N MET A 358 -9.69 -20.77 -12.33
CA MET A 358 -9.18 -19.46 -12.77
C MET A 358 -7.84 -19.53 -13.53
N ILE A 359 -7.32 -20.73 -13.78
CA ILE A 359 -6.05 -20.97 -14.47
C ILE A 359 -6.34 -21.61 -15.83
N ALA A 360 -5.62 -21.15 -16.86
CA ALA A 360 -5.70 -21.70 -18.20
C ALA A 360 -4.96 -23.06 -18.27
N ALA A 361 -5.69 -24.14 -17.96
CA ALA A 361 -5.23 -25.52 -18.11
C ALA A 361 -6.44 -26.43 -18.41
N SER A 362 -6.23 -27.59 -19.03
CA SER A 362 -7.30 -28.60 -19.16
C SER A 362 -7.57 -29.31 -17.83
N LYS A 363 -6.51 -29.63 -17.09
CA LYS A 363 -6.57 -30.34 -15.79
C LYS A 363 -5.48 -29.80 -14.86
N TYR A 364 -5.78 -29.71 -13.57
CA TYR A 364 -4.90 -29.16 -12.54
C TYR A 364 -5.22 -29.83 -11.20
N MET A 365 -4.26 -30.58 -10.68
CA MET A 365 -4.34 -31.29 -9.40
C MET A 365 -3.15 -30.91 -8.52
N ILE A 366 -3.37 -30.77 -7.22
CA ILE A 366 -2.28 -30.65 -6.24
C ILE A 366 -2.23 -31.88 -5.35
N LEU A 367 -1.09 -32.57 -5.33
CA LEU A 367 -0.77 -33.59 -4.33
C LEU A 367 0.11 -32.96 -3.24
N ARG A 368 -0.18 -33.29 -1.99
CA ARG A 368 0.56 -32.84 -0.80
C ARG A 368 1.28 -34.05 -0.19
N SER A 369 2.45 -33.80 0.39
CA SER A 369 3.22 -34.84 1.06
C SER A 369 2.40 -35.47 2.21
N PRO A 370 2.46 -36.80 2.41
CA PRO A 370 1.74 -37.49 3.48
C PRO A 370 2.06 -36.92 4.86
N THR A 371 3.32 -36.58 5.12
CA THR A 371 3.78 -36.04 6.40
C THR A 371 3.03 -34.76 6.78
N GLU A 372 2.81 -33.86 5.82
CA GLU A 372 2.06 -32.62 6.01
C GLU A 372 0.58 -32.91 6.39
N VAL A 373 0.00 -33.91 5.74
CA VAL A 373 -1.42 -34.25 5.88
C VAL A 373 -1.67 -34.99 7.19
N GLU A 374 -0.77 -35.90 7.57
CA GLU A 374 -0.86 -36.70 8.79
C GLU A 374 -0.79 -35.84 10.07
N GLU A 375 0.09 -34.83 10.12
CA GLU A 375 0.11 -33.87 11.23
C GLU A 375 -1.22 -33.11 11.37
N LYS A 376 -1.79 -32.64 10.25
CA LYS A 376 -3.05 -31.88 10.23
C LYS A 376 -4.28 -32.75 10.54
N ILE A 377 -4.26 -34.03 10.19
CA ILE A 377 -5.31 -34.98 10.58
C ILE A 377 -5.22 -35.28 12.07
N THR A 378 -4.04 -35.67 12.55
CA THR A 378 -3.81 -36.10 13.93
C THR A 378 -4.04 -34.97 14.93
N ARG A 379 -3.67 -33.72 14.60
CA ARG A 379 -3.85 -32.57 15.51
C ARG A 379 -5.23 -31.90 15.43
N LEU A 380 -5.88 -31.88 14.26
CA LEU A 380 -7.03 -30.98 14.01
C LEU A 380 -8.28 -31.67 13.46
N GLY A 381 -8.26 -32.99 13.19
CA GLY A 381 -9.42 -33.73 12.68
C GLY A 381 -9.98 -33.16 11.35
N SER A 382 -9.12 -32.55 10.53
CA SER A 382 -9.55 -31.77 9.37
C SER A 382 -10.10 -32.64 8.23
N ARG A 383 -11.39 -32.47 7.90
CA ARG A 383 -12.03 -33.11 6.73
C ARG A 383 -11.29 -32.83 5.42
N ARG A 384 -10.71 -31.62 5.28
CA ARG A 384 -9.90 -31.26 4.09
C ARG A 384 -8.61 -32.07 4.01
N ALA A 385 -7.98 -32.33 5.17
CA ALA A 385 -6.77 -33.13 5.23
C ALA A 385 -7.06 -34.60 4.90
N GLN A 386 -8.18 -35.16 5.40
CA GLN A 386 -8.64 -36.50 5.02
C GLN A 386 -8.89 -36.64 3.51
N ALA A 387 -9.54 -35.66 2.88
CA ALA A 387 -9.75 -35.64 1.43
C ALA A 387 -8.41 -35.58 0.66
N ALA A 388 -7.44 -34.80 1.15
CA ALA A 388 -6.11 -34.73 0.58
C ALA A 388 -5.36 -36.08 0.69
N GLN A 389 -5.48 -36.78 1.82
CA GLN A 389 -4.88 -38.11 2.02
C GLN A 389 -5.45 -39.15 1.07
N LYS A 390 -6.79 -39.19 0.93
CA LYS A 390 -7.46 -40.09 -0.02
C LYS A 390 -7.00 -39.83 -1.46
N LYS A 391 -6.92 -38.55 -1.84
CA LYS A 391 -6.43 -38.16 -3.18
C LYS A 391 -4.97 -38.55 -3.39
N PHE A 392 -4.12 -38.40 -2.37
CA PHE A 392 -2.74 -38.86 -2.41
C PHE A 392 -2.67 -40.38 -2.64
N GLN A 393 -3.41 -41.18 -1.87
CA GLN A 393 -3.45 -42.63 -2.02
C GLN A 393 -3.89 -43.07 -3.43
N GLN A 394 -4.90 -42.41 -4.00
CA GLN A 394 -5.38 -42.67 -5.36
C GLN A 394 -4.34 -42.34 -6.46
N ASN A 395 -3.38 -41.48 -6.16
CA ASN A 395 -2.34 -41.03 -7.09
C ASN A 395 -0.93 -41.39 -6.60
N PHE A 396 -0.82 -42.41 -5.74
CA PHE A 396 0.44 -42.82 -5.14
C PHE A 396 1.49 -43.23 -6.19
N SER A 397 1.10 -44.03 -7.18
CA SER A 397 2.00 -44.45 -8.27
C SER A 397 2.58 -43.26 -9.04
N LEU A 398 1.74 -42.27 -9.38
CA LEU A 398 2.18 -41.03 -10.03
C LEU A 398 3.17 -40.26 -9.15
N TRP A 399 2.92 -40.15 -7.84
CA TRP A 399 3.86 -39.55 -6.90
C TRP A 399 5.20 -40.28 -6.86
N GLN A 400 5.19 -41.63 -6.84
CA GLN A 400 6.41 -42.43 -6.79
C GLN A 400 7.27 -42.25 -8.04
N VAL A 401 6.69 -42.31 -9.24
CA VAL A 401 7.46 -42.09 -10.48
C VAL A 401 7.95 -40.65 -10.60
N ALA A 402 7.18 -39.67 -10.11
CA ALA A 402 7.60 -38.27 -10.05
C ALA A 402 8.78 -38.07 -9.08
N LYS A 403 8.71 -38.68 -7.88
CA LYS A 403 9.78 -38.67 -6.88
C LYS A 403 11.03 -39.37 -7.42
N GLN A 404 10.87 -40.50 -8.10
CA GLN A 404 11.98 -41.20 -8.75
C GLN A 404 12.66 -40.31 -9.80
N ALA A 405 11.89 -39.63 -10.64
CA ALA A 405 12.44 -38.66 -11.60
C ALA A 405 13.21 -37.54 -10.91
N MET A 406 12.68 -36.99 -9.79
CA MET A 406 13.38 -35.98 -8.99
C MET A 406 14.71 -36.50 -8.44
N ALA A 407 14.72 -37.71 -7.89
CA ALA A 407 15.89 -38.29 -7.23
C ALA A 407 17.08 -38.51 -8.18
N PHE A 408 16.85 -38.63 -9.49
CA PHE A 408 17.94 -38.69 -10.48
C PHE A 408 18.70 -37.35 -10.62
N VAL A 409 18.07 -36.24 -10.28
CA VAL A 409 18.61 -34.89 -10.47
C VAL A 409 18.97 -34.25 -9.15
N ASP A 410 18.11 -34.39 -8.14
CA ASP A 410 18.28 -33.81 -6.81
C ASP A 410 17.67 -34.78 -5.77
N PRO A 411 18.47 -35.76 -5.28
CA PRO A 411 18.03 -36.73 -4.27
C PRO A 411 17.50 -36.06 -3.00
N ASP A 412 18.15 -35.00 -2.54
CA ASP A 412 17.78 -34.29 -1.32
C ASP A 412 16.42 -33.60 -1.49
N PHE A 413 16.20 -32.92 -2.62
CA PHE A 413 14.92 -32.29 -2.92
C PHE A 413 13.80 -33.33 -3.12
N ALA A 414 14.11 -34.51 -3.67
CA ALA A 414 13.16 -35.61 -3.82
C ALA A 414 12.59 -36.10 -2.48
N GLU A 415 13.36 -36.02 -1.40
CA GLU A 415 12.90 -36.34 -0.05
C GLU A 415 12.22 -35.15 0.64
N ALA A 416 12.55 -33.92 0.26
CA ALA A 416 12.10 -32.73 0.95
C ALA A 416 10.80 -32.10 0.41
N PHE A 417 10.49 -32.24 -0.88
CA PHE A 417 9.38 -31.48 -1.49
C PHE A 417 8.03 -31.74 -0.81
N THR A 418 7.28 -30.68 -0.52
CA THR A 418 6.02 -30.77 0.24
C THR A 418 4.79 -30.83 -0.66
N GLY A 419 4.92 -30.39 -1.91
CA GLY A 419 3.81 -30.37 -2.87
C GLY A 419 4.23 -30.70 -4.30
N LEU A 420 3.31 -31.34 -5.01
CA LEU A 420 3.43 -31.67 -6.43
C LEU A 420 2.18 -31.15 -7.15
N ALA A 421 2.34 -30.16 -8.02
CA ALA A 421 1.27 -29.74 -8.93
C ALA A 421 1.37 -30.54 -10.24
N VAL A 422 0.26 -31.17 -10.62
CA VAL A 422 0.12 -31.98 -11.83
C VAL A 422 -0.85 -31.29 -12.75
N THR A 423 -0.43 -30.98 -13.98
CA THR A 423 -1.25 -30.22 -14.91
C THR A 423 -1.23 -30.80 -16.31
N GLN A 424 -2.35 -30.69 -17.01
CA GLN A 424 -2.47 -30.95 -18.45
C GLN A 424 -2.80 -29.65 -19.19
N ASN A 425 -2.07 -29.39 -20.28
CA ASN A 425 -2.23 -28.26 -21.19
C ASN A 425 -2.27 -26.89 -20.48
N PHE A 426 -1.45 -26.71 -19.44
CA PHE A 426 -1.30 -25.44 -18.74
C PHE A 426 -0.62 -24.40 -19.64
N ARG A 427 -1.20 -23.20 -19.73
CA ARG A 427 -0.74 -22.11 -20.60
C ARG A 427 -0.48 -20.83 -19.82
N GLY A 428 0.69 -20.24 -20.07
CA GLY A 428 0.87 -18.79 -20.09
C GLY A 428 0.61 -17.98 -18.83
N SER A 429 0.25 -18.56 -17.69
CA SER A 429 -0.26 -17.81 -16.55
C SER A 429 0.87 -17.06 -15.82
N PRO A 430 1.07 -15.74 -15.98
CA PRO A 430 2.14 -15.01 -15.31
C PRO A 430 1.76 -14.78 -13.86
N HIS A 431 2.62 -15.23 -12.94
CA HIS A 431 2.41 -15.13 -11.50
C HIS A 431 3.75 -15.12 -10.71
N ILE A 432 3.66 -14.86 -9.41
CA ILE A 432 4.72 -15.02 -8.42
C ILE A 432 4.18 -15.97 -7.35
N ASP A 433 4.98 -16.96 -6.96
CA ASP A 433 4.65 -17.83 -5.85
C ASP A 433 4.94 -17.14 -4.52
N THR A 434 3.90 -16.88 -3.75
CA THR A 434 4.00 -16.22 -2.44
C THR A 434 4.11 -17.20 -1.27
N THR A 435 3.80 -18.48 -1.50
CA THR A 435 3.84 -19.53 -0.48
C THR A 435 5.11 -20.38 -0.53
N ASN A 436 5.88 -20.30 -1.62
CA ASN A 436 7.09 -21.11 -1.76
C ASN A 436 8.20 -20.54 -0.86
N ILE A 437 8.87 -21.43 -0.13
CA ILE A 437 9.96 -21.07 0.77
C ILE A 437 11.35 -21.14 0.10
N GLY A 438 11.40 -21.57 -1.17
CA GLY A 438 12.62 -21.70 -1.96
C GLY A 438 12.31 -21.96 -3.45
N PRO A 439 13.34 -22.29 -4.25
CA PRO A 439 13.16 -22.68 -5.64
C PRO A 439 12.31 -23.94 -5.79
N PHE A 440 11.70 -24.08 -6.96
CA PHE A 440 10.95 -25.27 -7.35
C PHE A 440 11.62 -25.94 -8.55
N TYR A 441 11.26 -27.19 -8.81
CA TYR A 441 11.62 -27.89 -10.04
C TYR A 441 10.41 -28.12 -10.92
N GLY A 442 10.56 -27.87 -12.22
CA GLY A 442 9.54 -28.17 -13.22
C GLY A 442 10.00 -29.26 -14.19
N LEU A 443 9.12 -30.21 -14.47
CA LEU A 443 9.26 -31.26 -15.48
C LEU A 443 8.06 -31.22 -16.41
N SER A 444 8.25 -31.37 -17.72
CA SER A 444 7.15 -31.49 -18.68
C SER A 444 7.38 -32.61 -19.70
N THR A 445 6.29 -33.18 -20.22
CA THR A 445 6.35 -34.27 -21.22
C THR A 445 5.06 -34.32 -22.05
N GLY A 446 5.00 -35.21 -23.06
CA GLY A 446 3.86 -35.34 -23.99
C GLY A 446 4.27 -35.19 -25.45
N THR A 447 3.38 -34.67 -26.30
CA THR A 447 3.56 -34.63 -27.76
C THR A 447 4.01 -33.28 -28.33
N PHE A 448 4.12 -32.23 -27.48
CA PHE A 448 4.60 -30.90 -27.90
C PHE A 448 6.10 -30.91 -28.25
N GLU A 449 6.54 -29.95 -29.07
CA GLU A 449 7.91 -29.86 -29.58
C GLU A 449 8.95 -29.55 -28.47
N ASP A 450 10.12 -30.21 -28.50
CA ASP A 450 11.22 -29.91 -27.58
C ASP A 450 11.76 -28.49 -27.86
N GLY A 451 12.12 -27.76 -26.80
CA GLY A 451 12.53 -26.36 -26.90
C GLY A 451 11.38 -25.35 -26.91
N THR A 452 10.12 -25.82 -26.84
CA THR A 452 8.93 -24.97 -26.62
C THR A 452 8.31 -25.27 -25.24
N GLY A 453 7.33 -24.47 -24.81
CA GLY A 453 6.56 -24.76 -23.59
C GLY A 453 7.40 -24.85 -22.30
N GLY A 454 8.55 -24.18 -22.28
CA GLY A 454 9.43 -24.11 -21.13
C GLY A 454 8.87 -23.20 -20.03
N ILE A 455 9.60 -23.10 -18.93
CA ILE A 455 9.26 -22.16 -17.85
C ILE A 455 10.01 -20.87 -18.13
N ARG A 456 9.28 -19.81 -18.46
CA ARG A 456 9.82 -18.46 -18.57
C ARG A 456 9.84 -17.83 -17.20
N VAL A 457 10.99 -17.28 -16.81
CA VAL A 457 11.17 -16.54 -15.57
C VAL A 457 11.92 -15.24 -15.84
N GLU A 458 11.52 -14.19 -15.13
CA GLU A 458 12.19 -12.90 -15.21
C GLU A 458 13.53 -12.92 -14.45
N LEU A 459 14.62 -12.59 -15.14
CA LEU A 459 15.95 -12.43 -14.53
C LEU A 459 16.13 -11.00 -14.01
N ASP A 460 15.75 -10.03 -14.84
CA ASP A 460 15.82 -8.60 -14.57
C ASP A 460 14.68 -7.88 -15.35
N PRO A 461 14.46 -6.57 -15.15
CA PRO A 461 13.39 -5.85 -15.83
C PRO A 461 13.39 -5.98 -17.36
N MET A 462 14.55 -6.21 -17.99
CA MET A 462 14.77 -6.24 -19.44
C MET A 462 15.06 -7.64 -19.98
N THR A 463 15.27 -8.64 -19.13
CA THR A 463 15.70 -9.99 -19.54
C THR A 463 14.83 -11.07 -18.90
N ILE A 464 14.41 -12.03 -19.73
CA ILE A 464 13.71 -13.24 -19.32
C ILE A 464 14.53 -14.46 -19.76
N CYS A 465 14.44 -15.56 -19.03
CA CYS A 465 15.03 -16.83 -19.40
C CYS A 465 13.94 -17.88 -19.56
N GLU A 466 13.95 -18.64 -20.65
CA GLU A 466 13.13 -19.83 -20.82
C GLU A 466 13.93 -21.08 -20.47
N VAL A 467 13.53 -21.75 -19.41
CA VAL A 467 14.10 -23.03 -18.98
C VAL A 467 13.35 -24.16 -19.69
N ASN A 468 14.04 -24.88 -20.56
CA ASN A 468 13.48 -26.06 -21.22
C ASN A 468 13.27 -27.19 -20.21
N THR A 469 12.02 -27.63 -20.06
CA THR A 469 11.60 -28.68 -19.12
C THR A 469 11.10 -29.94 -19.82
N LYS A 470 11.13 -30.01 -21.16
CA LYS A 470 10.70 -31.20 -21.89
C LYS A 470 11.63 -32.36 -21.54
N ASN A 471 11.09 -33.38 -20.88
CA ASN A 471 11.83 -34.54 -20.38
C ASN A 471 13.06 -34.17 -19.53
N ARG A 472 13.02 -32.99 -18.90
CA ARG A 472 14.12 -32.36 -18.15
C ARG A 472 13.58 -31.72 -16.88
N LEU A 473 14.32 -31.82 -15.79
CA LEU A 473 14.02 -31.11 -14.55
C LEU A 473 14.72 -29.75 -14.55
N GLY A 474 13.95 -28.69 -14.75
CA GLY A 474 14.42 -27.31 -14.69
C GLY A 474 14.19 -26.71 -13.32
N ARG A 475 15.26 -26.22 -12.67
CA ARG A 475 15.19 -25.54 -11.38
C ARG A 475 14.98 -24.03 -11.58
N VAL A 476 13.92 -23.49 -11.01
CA VAL A 476 13.52 -22.07 -11.13
C VAL A 476 13.09 -21.55 -9.77
N ASP A 477 13.43 -20.30 -9.46
CA ASP A 477 12.86 -19.63 -8.30
C ASP A 477 11.53 -18.94 -8.67
N GLY A 478 10.41 -19.61 -8.36
CA GLY A 478 9.06 -19.12 -8.61
C GLY A 478 8.68 -17.83 -7.85
N ARG A 479 9.53 -17.36 -6.94
CA ARG A 479 9.35 -16.07 -6.27
C ARG A 479 9.68 -14.88 -7.18
N TYR A 480 10.20 -15.13 -8.39
CA TYR A 480 10.27 -14.19 -9.50
C TYR A 480 9.06 -14.38 -10.44
N PRO A 481 8.62 -13.35 -11.17
CA PRO A 481 7.56 -13.50 -12.16
C PRO A 481 7.88 -14.62 -13.16
N HIS A 482 6.97 -15.58 -13.28
CA HIS A 482 7.16 -16.72 -14.17
C HIS A 482 5.85 -17.21 -14.79
N TRP A 483 5.97 -17.88 -15.93
CA TRP A 483 4.87 -18.46 -16.71
C TRP A 483 5.38 -19.59 -17.61
N VAL A 484 4.46 -20.29 -18.28
CA VAL A 484 4.81 -21.27 -19.32
C VAL A 484 4.91 -20.58 -20.68
N GLY A 485 6.02 -20.78 -21.38
CA GLY A 485 6.24 -20.29 -22.74
C GLY A 485 5.25 -20.88 -23.76
N PRO A 486 5.17 -20.31 -24.97
CA PRO A 486 4.30 -20.82 -26.01
C PRO A 486 4.72 -22.24 -26.43
N TYR A 487 3.73 -23.05 -26.76
CA TYR A 487 3.87 -24.38 -27.37
C TYR A 487 2.59 -24.68 -28.15
N ASP A 488 2.68 -25.68 -29.04
CA ASP A 488 1.65 -26.05 -29.98
C ASP A 488 0.26 -26.24 -29.32
N SER A 489 -0.77 -25.63 -29.91
CA SER A 489 -2.11 -25.65 -29.33
C SER A 489 -2.80 -27.01 -29.41
N ASP A 490 -2.48 -27.78 -30.46
CA ASP A 490 -3.03 -29.10 -30.77
C ASP A 490 -2.31 -30.25 -30.06
N LYS A 491 -1.15 -29.99 -29.44
CA LYS A 491 -0.35 -31.01 -28.76
C LYS A 491 -0.68 -31.12 -27.29
N THR A 492 -0.45 -32.31 -26.75
CA THR A 492 -0.62 -32.56 -25.31
C THR A 492 0.66 -32.23 -24.57
N ARG A 493 0.53 -31.40 -23.54
CA ARG A 493 1.60 -31.08 -22.60
C ARG A 493 1.17 -31.43 -21.18
N TYR A 494 1.89 -32.34 -20.56
CA TYR A 494 1.81 -32.58 -19.12
C TYR A 494 2.94 -31.84 -18.41
N SER A 495 2.69 -31.38 -17.19
CA SER A 495 3.77 -30.92 -16.31
C SER A 495 3.58 -31.31 -14.86
N LEU A 496 4.73 -31.46 -14.21
CA LEU A 496 4.91 -31.73 -12.79
C LEU A 496 5.75 -30.59 -12.21
N ILE A 497 5.22 -29.89 -11.21
CA ILE A 497 5.92 -28.83 -10.48
C ILE A 497 6.11 -29.27 -9.02
N PHE A 498 7.36 -29.42 -8.60
CA PHE A 498 7.75 -29.86 -7.27
C PHE A 498 8.22 -28.66 -6.45
N TYR A 499 7.58 -28.39 -5.32
CA TYR A 499 7.84 -27.17 -4.55
C TYR A 499 7.79 -27.41 -3.04
N LEU A 500 8.35 -26.44 -2.30
CA LEU A 500 8.43 -26.43 -0.84
C LEU A 500 7.57 -25.30 -0.28
N THR A 501 6.72 -25.62 0.69
CA THR A 501 5.91 -24.65 1.46
C THR A 501 6.18 -24.68 2.96
N GLU A 502 6.94 -25.68 3.43
CA GLU A 502 7.26 -25.89 4.85
C GLU A 502 8.74 -26.25 4.98
N GLY A 503 9.36 -25.93 6.12
CA GLY A 503 10.80 -26.07 6.35
C GLY A 503 11.51 -24.72 6.47
N VAL A 504 12.83 -24.74 6.31
CA VAL A 504 13.67 -23.54 6.43
C VAL A 504 13.57 -22.69 5.16
N VAL A 505 13.19 -21.43 5.32
CA VAL A 505 13.13 -20.48 4.20
C VAL A 505 14.51 -20.28 3.60
N GLN A 506 14.65 -20.62 2.32
CA GLN A 506 15.87 -20.41 1.55
C GLN A 506 15.96 -18.95 1.10
N PRO A 507 17.16 -18.35 1.09
CA PRO A 507 17.34 -17.01 0.56
C PRO A 507 16.92 -16.95 -0.92
N LYS A 508 16.40 -15.80 -1.34
CA LYS A 508 16.11 -15.51 -2.75
C LYS A 508 17.37 -14.95 -3.40
N THR A 509 18.00 -15.73 -4.29
CA THR A 509 19.32 -15.41 -4.86
C THR A 509 19.25 -15.16 -6.36
N THR A 510 18.96 -16.20 -7.15
CA THR A 510 18.83 -16.16 -8.62
C THR A 510 17.50 -16.75 -9.06
N ALA A 511 17.03 -16.33 -10.24
CA ALA A 511 15.81 -16.84 -10.85
C ALA A 511 16.01 -18.21 -11.53
N VAL A 512 17.20 -18.46 -12.09
CA VAL A 512 17.57 -19.69 -12.82
C VAL A 512 18.91 -20.23 -12.29
N PHE A 513 19.01 -21.55 -12.21
CA PHE A 513 20.16 -22.25 -11.59
C PHE A 513 21.02 -23.07 -12.58
N GLY A 514 20.63 -23.13 -13.85
CA GLY A 514 21.42 -23.78 -14.91
C GLY A 514 22.20 -22.76 -15.75
N ASP A 515 23.05 -23.27 -16.64
CA ASP A 515 23.74 -22.45 -17.63
C ASP A 515 22.74 -21.68 -18.49
N ILE A 516 23.08 -20.42 -18.79
CA ILE A 516 22.24 -19.50 -19.54
C ILE A 516 22.95 -19.16 -20.85
N PHE A 517 22.23 -19.38 -21.95
CA PHE A 517 22.70 -19.18 -23.31
C PHE A 517 21.93 -18.01 -23.94
N ASP A 518 22.62 -17.22 -24.75
CA ASP A 518 21.96 -16.28 -25.65
C ASP A 518 21.30 -17.07 -26.78
N ASP A 519 20.20 -16.56 -27.32
CA ASP A 519 19.45 -17.22 -28.41
C ASP A 519 20.18 -17.09 -29.76
N LYS A 520 21.42 -16.58 -29.77
CA LYS A 520 22.26 -16.26 -30.95
C LYS A 520 23.38 -17.25 -31.17
#